data_AF-A0A8T1WBA3-F1
#
_entry.id   AF-A0A8T1WBA3-F1
#
_cell.length_a   1.000
_cell.length_b   1.000
_cell.length_c   1.000
_cell.angle_alpha   90.00
_cell.angle_beta   90.00
_cell.angle_gamma   90.00
#
_symmetry.space_group_name_H-M   'P 1'
#
loop_
_entity.id
_entity.type
_entity.pdbx_description
1 polymer ?
#
loop_
_entity_poly.entity_id
_entity_poly.type
_entity_poly.pdbx_seq_one_letter_code
_entity_poly.pdbx_strand_id
1 'polypeptide(L)'
;MPSPPVPVLVSQKDLPRAIAVLVVGYAAVAWLVLQLDDYFAAEDQDETFNFPKVAIFVSVYTALMVIWRFLEHGTYVLYEILWACNVSLFLVAMGLYLSKPFLVGIAMVTVSGDQLLWYIDAVSFVLQGKFITGAMKYLTYPENRSFSKTFFATHHLWFLPVCLYITNGHGGMHGSSFVASCILTTALAAFCRVTTPFEVRVPGSDHVIYLNVNGAYEFWKDINIPLLHLLDHHHPLLYLPFLAVVGNFVANGFPHILVLGIALGLQFSPLLNH
;
A
#
# COMPACT_ATOMS: atom_id res chain seq x y z
N MET A 1 -17.39 -22.31 -3.04
CA MET A 1 -16.73 -21.05 -3.42
C MET A 1 -16.36 -21.13 -4.88
N PRO A 2 -16.45 -20.03 -5.65
CA PRO A 2 -15.92 -19.97 -7.02
C PRO A 2 -14.44 -20.36 -7.03
N SER A 3 -13.98 -20.97 -8.11
CA SER A 3 -12.54 -21.27 -8.27
C SER A 3 -11.76 -19.98 -8.57
N PRO A 4 -10.49 -19.89 -8.14
CA PRO A 4 -9.62 -18.78 -8.53
C PRO A 4 -9.50 -18.67 -10.06
N PRO A 5 -9.25 -17.46 -10.60
CA PRO A 5 -8.87 -17.28 -11.99
C PRO A 5 -7.63 -18.09 -12.36
N VAL A 6 -7.57 -18.55 -13.61
CA VAL A 6 -6.42 -19.32 -14.12
C VAL A 6 -5.16 -18.44 -14.13
N PRO A 7 -3.98 -18.97 -13.73
CA PRO A 7 -2.72 -18.25 -13.81
C PRO A 7 -2.43 -17.71 -15.22
N VAL A 8 -1.99 -16.46 -15.29
CA VAL A 8 -1.64 -15.79 -16.54
C VAL A 8 -0.15 -15.93 -16.83
N LEU A 9 0.21 -16.35 -18.05
CA LEU A 9 1.60 -16.34 -18.48
C LEU A 9 2.07 -14.90 -18.67
N VAL A 10 3.11 -14.48 -17.95
CA VAL A 10 3.71 -13.15 -18.11
C VAL A 10 5.18 -13.31 -18.49
N SER A 11 5.54 -12.75 -19.65
CA SER A 11 6.86 -12.83 -20.24
C SER A 11 7.43 -11.44 -20.52
N GLN A 12 8.66 -11.38 -21.03
CA GLN A 12 9.26 -10.11 -21.50
C GLN A 12 8.47 -9.44 -22.63
N LYS A 13 7.69 -10.20 -23.42
CA LYS A 13 6.84 -9.64 -24.48
C LYS A 13 5.69 -8.80 -23.92
N ASP A 14 5.33 -9.01 -22.65
CA ASP A 14 4.26 -8.30 -21.96
C ASP A 14 4.75 -6.98 -21.33
N LEU A 15 6.06 -6.68 -21.43
CA LEU A 15 6.66 -5.48 -20.85
C LEU A 15 5.94 -4.17 -21.25
N PRO A 16 5.61 -3.93 -22.54
CA PRO A 16 4.90 -2.71 -22.91
C PRO A 16 3.53 -2.58 -22.23
N ARG A 17 2.81 -3.69 -22.09
CA ARG A 17 1.51 -3.73 -21.41
C ARG A 17 1.67 -3.45 -19.91
N ALA A 18 2.62 -4.10 -19.26
CA ALA A 18 2.87 -3.91 -17.83
C ALA A 18 3.28 -2.47 -17.50
N ILE A 19 4.14 -1.85 -18.33
CA ILE A 19 4.50 -0.43 -18.22
C ILE A 19 3.27 0.45 -18.42
N ALA A 20 2.44 0.20 -19.43
CA ALA A 20 1.23 0.99 -19.66
C ALA A 20 0.26 0.92 -18.47
N VAL A 21 0.03 -0.27 -17.91
CA VAL A 21 -0.79 -0.47 -16.71
C VAL A 21 -0.23 0.32 -15.52
N LEU A 22 1.08 0.25 -15.31
CA LEU A 22 1.76 0.98 -14.23
C LEU A 22 1.61 2.50 -14.39
N VAL A 23 1.93 3.03 -15.57
CA VAL A 23 1.88 4.48 -15.85
C VAL A 23 0.45 5.01 -15.73
N VAL A 24 -0.53 4.32 -16.33
CA VAL A 24 -1.95 4.71 -16.23
C VAL A 24 -2.45 4.63 -14.79
N GLY A 25 -2.06 3.59 -14.04
CA GLY A 25 -2.43 3.44 -12.64
C GLY A 25 -1.92 4.59 -11.77
N TYR A 26 -0.64 4.93 -11.88
CA TYR A 26 -0.06 6.05 -11.11
C TYR A 26 -0.60 7.42 -11.54
N ALA A 27 -0.86 7.62 -12.83
CA ALA A 27 -1.50 8.85 -13.31
C ALA A 27 -2.95 8.98 -12.77
N ALA A 28 -3.71 7.89 -12.76
CA ALA A 28 -5.06 7.87 -12.21
C ALA A 28 -5.07 8.11 -10.70
N VAL A 29 -4.12 7.53 -9.96
CA VAL A 29 -3.93 7.80 -8.52
C VAL A 29 -3.60 9.28 -8.30
N ALA A 30 -2.60 9.82 -9.01
CA ALA A 30 -2.19 11.21 -8.87
C ALA A 30 -3.35 12.17 -9.14
N TRP A 31 -4.08 11.96 -10.23
CA TRP A 31 -5.27 12.73 -10.55
C TRP A 31 -6.31 12.64 -9.43
N LEU A 32 -6.69 11.42 -9.01
CA LEU A 32 -7.71 11.21 -7.99
C LEU A 32 -7.37 11.90 -6.67
N VAL A 33 -6.15 11.71 -6.15
CA VAL A 33 -5.79 12.26 -4.84
C VAL A 33 -5.65 13.78 -4.87
N LEU A 34 -5.27 14.37 -6.00
CA LEU A 34 -5.27 15.83 -6.17
C LEU A 34 -6.70 16.39 -6.18
N GLN A 35 -7.65 15.69 -6.82
CA GLN A 35 -9.07 16.08 -6.73
C GLN A 35 -9.62 15.94 -5.30
N LEU A 36 -9.18 14.92 -4.55
CA LEU A 36 -9.58 14.75 -3.16
C LEU A 36 -8.96 15.83 -2.26
N ASP A 37 -7.72 16.24 -2.52
CA ASP A 37 -7.06 17.36 -1.83
C ASP A 37 -7.81 18.68 -2.08
N ASP A 38 -8.11 19.00 -3.33
CA ASP A 38 -8.89 20.19 -3.70
C ASP A 38 -10.31 20.18 -3.09
N TYR A 39 -10.87 19.00 -2.80
CA TYR A 39 -12.20 18.88 -2.19
C TYR A 39 -12.18 18.94 -0.66
N PHE A 40 -11.25 18.22 -0.02
CA PHE A 40 -11.23 18.04 1.44
C PHE A 40 -10.28 18.97 2.19
N ALA A 41 -9.25 19.50 1.53
CA ALA A 41 -8.12 20.19 2.14
C ALA A 41 -7.68 21.43 1.35
N ALA A 42 -8.56 22.01 0.53
CA ALA A 42 -8.26 23.21 -0.26
C ALA A 42 -7.79 24.39 0.60
N GLU A 43 -8.32 24.51 1.82
CA GLU A 43 -7.98 25.58 2.76
C GLU A 43 -6.79 25.23 3.68
N ASP A 44 -6.35 23.97 3.70
CA ASP A 44 -5.30 23.45 4.59
C ASP A 44 -3.90 23.47 3.96
N GLN A 45 -3.64 24.42 3.05
CA GLN A 45 -2.33 24.54 2.43
C GLN A 45 -1.30 25.04 3.45
N ASP A 46 -0.15 24.38 3.52
CA ASP A 46 0.93 24.72 4.44
C ASP A 46 2.23 24.94 3.66
N GLU A 47 2.55 26.21 3.40
CA GLU A 47 3.78 26.60 2.68
C GLU A 47 5.05 26.23 3.46
N THR A 48 4.96 25.98 4.76
CA THR A 48 6.09 25.57 5.61
C THR A 48 6.30 24.05 5.61
N PHE A 49 5.38 23.29 5.01
CA PHE A 49 5.50 21.83 4.85
C PHE A 49 6.59 21.48 3.82
N ASN A 50 7.84 21.43 4.28
CA ASN A 50 9.02 21.28 3.42
C ASN A 50 10.06 20.33 4.03
N PHE A 51 10.14 19.12 3.50
CA PHE A 51 11.10 18.09 3.93
C PHE A 51 11.89 17.53 2.74
N PRO A 52 12.80 18.32 2.14
CA PRO A 52 13.39 17.98 0.85
C PRO A 52 14.27 16.73 0.93
N LYS A 53 14.93 16.50 2.08
CA LYS A 53 15.72 15.29 2.32
C LYS A 53 14.85 14.04 2.37
N VAL A 54 13.66 14.12 2.99
CA VAL A 54 12.71 13.01 3.06
C VAL A 54 12.11 12.75 1.67
N ALA A 55 11.74 13.82 0.95
CA ALA A 55 11.22 13.71 -0.42
C ALA A 55 12.21 13.00 -1.35
N ILE A 56 13.48 13.41 -1.32
CA ILE A 56 14.56 12.78 -2.10
C ILE A 56 14.75 11.32 -1.67
N PHE A 57 14.82 11.05 -0.36
CA PHE A 57 14.99 9.69 0.15
C PHE A 57 13.87 8.75 -0.31
N VAL A 58 12.61 9.13 -0.13
CA VAL A 58 11.44 8.31 -0.52
C VAL A 58 11.40 8.11 -2.04
N SER A 59 11.71 9.16 -2.81
CA SER A 59 11.73 9.08 -4.28
C SER A 59 12.82 8.14 -4.78
N VAL A 60 14.04 8.27 -4.25
CA VAL A 60 15.17 7.40 -4.60
C VAL A 60 14.90 5.97 -4.15
N TYR A 61 14.39 5.77 -2.93
CA TYR A 61 14.00 4.45 -2.43
C TYR A 61 12.98 3.78 -3.35
N THR A 62 11.95 4.51 -3.77
CA THR A 62 10.90 4.01 -4.67
C THR A 62 11.46 3.67 -6.04
N ALA A 63 12.30 4.54 -6.62
CA ALA A 63 12.93 4.28 -7.92
C ALA A 63 13.84 3.05 -7.88
N LEU A 64 14.68 2.92 -6.85
CA LEU A 64 15.55 1.77 -6.65
C LEU A 64 14.74 0.49 -6.44
N MET A 65 13.64 0.56 -5.70
CA MET A 65 12.73 -0.57 -5.50
C MET A 65 12.21 -1.10 -6.84
N VAL A 66 11.69 -0.22 -7.69
CA VAL A 66 11.16 -0.61 -9.01
C VAL A 66 12.26 -1.22 -9.88
N ILE A 67 13.41 -0.54 -9.97
CA ILE A 67 14.52 -0.96 -10.82
C ILE A 67 15.06 -2.32 -10.38
N TRP A 68 15.44 -2.50 -9.11
CA TRP A 68 16.03 -3.75 -8.65
C TRP A 68 15.06 -4.91 -8.65
N ARG A 69 13.81 -4.69 -8.25
CA ARG A 69 12.79 -5.74 -8.35
C ARG A 69 12.61 -6.17 -9.81
N PHE A 70 12.57 -5.23 -10.75
CA PHE A 70 12.44 -5.55 -12.17
C PHE A 70 13.65 -6.31 -12.71
N LEU A 71 14.86 -5.92 -12.33
CA LEU A 71 16.09 -6.61 -12.75
C LEU A 71 16.17 -8.04 -12.21
N GLU A 72 15.72 -8.29 -10.98
CA GLU A 72 15.76 -9.63 -10.38
C GLU A 72 14.60 -10.53 -10.83
N HIS A 73 13.40 -9.98 -11.04
CA HIS A 73 12.17 -10.75 -11.19
C HIS A 73 11.47 -10.60 -12.55
N GLY A 74 11.87 -9.61 -13.34
CA GLY A 74 11.29 -9.34 -14.66
C GLY A 74 9.92 -8.68 -14.60
N THR A 75 9.15 -8.87 -15.69
CA THR A 75 7.99 -8.04 -16.03
C THR A 75 6.84 -8.08 -15.01
N TYR A 76 6.57 -9.23 -14.39
CA TYR A 76 5.38 -9.36 -13.52
C TYR A 76 5.46 -8.45 -12.29
N VAL A 77 6.66 -8.11 -11.83
CA VAL A 77 6.88 -7.29 -10.64
C VAL A 77 6.41 -5.86 -10.84
N LEU A 78 6.26 -5.40 -12.08
CA LEU A 78 5.72 -4.07 -12.38
C LEU A 78 4.26 -3.96 -11.93
N TYR A 79 3.51 -5.06 -11.91
CA TYR A 79 2.17 -5.07 -11.33
C TYR A 79 2.20 -4.95 -9.79
N GLU A 80 3.21 -5.50 -9.11
CA GLU A 80 3.37 -5.34 -7.66
C GLU A 80 3.64 -3.90 -7.26
N ILE A 81 4.18 -3.07 -8.15
CA ILE A 81 4.41 -1.66 -7.82
C ILE A 81 3.08 -0.95 -7.53
N LEU A 82 1.93 -1.48 -8.00
CA LEU A 82 0.60 -0.97 -7.68
C LEU A 82 0.08 -1.34 -6.28
N TRP A 83 0.81 -2.11 -5.47
CA TRP A 83 0.42 -2.34 -4.07
C TRP A 83 0.22 -1.01 -3.33
N ALA A 84 -0.81 -0.92 -2.50
CA ALA A 84 -1.20 0.30 -1.80
C ALA A 84 -0.05 0.88 -0.93
N CYS A 85 0.80 0.02 -0.36
CA CYS A 85 2.00 0.42 0.35
C CYS A 85 3.05 1.11 -0.54
N ASN A 86 3.24 0.61 -1.77
CA ASN A 86 4.13 1.21 -2.76
C ASN A 86 3.55 2.51 -3.34
N VAL A 87 2.23 2.55 -3.57
CA VAL A 87 1.51 3.77 -3.97
C VAL A 87 1.64 4.84 -2.87
N SER A 88 1.62 4.45 -1.60
CA SER A 88 1.76 5.38 -0.48
C SER A 88 3.13 6.04 -0.41
N LEU A 89 4.22 5.36 -0.82
CA LEU A 89 5.53 5.99 -1.01
C LEU A 89 5.49 7.13 -2.03
N PHE A 90 4.81 6.91 -3.16
CA PHE A 90 4.61 7.93 -4.17
C PHE A 90 3.75 9.09 -3.67
N LEU A 91 2.67 8.81 -2.92
CA LEU A 91 1.85 9.87 -2.32
C LEU A 91 2.64 10.73 -1.34
N VAL A 92 3.52 10.15 -0.53
CA VAL A 92 4.38 10.93 0.37
C VAL A 92 5.36 11.79 -0.41
N ALA A 93 6.03 11.24 -1.43
CA ALA A 93 6.92 12.02 -2.27
C ALA A 93 6.18 13.19 -2.94
N MET A 94 5.00 12.92 -3.52
CA MET A 94 4.16 13.93 -4.15
C MET A 94 3.66 14.99 -3.15
N GLY A 95 3.18 14.58 -1.97
CA GLY A 95 2.77 15.48 -0.90
C GLY A 95 3.89 16.39 -0.43
N LEU A 96 5.13 15.89 -0.36
CA LEU A 96 6.29 16.70 0.00
C LEU A 96 6.72 17.66 -1.11
N TYR A 97 6.67 17.26 -2.39
CA TYR A 97 7.03 18.15 -3.50
C TYR A 97 5.98 19.21 -3.80
N LEU A 98 4.72 18.93 -3.49
CA LEU A 98 3.60 19.87 -3.69
C LEU A 98 3.22 20.62 -2.41
N SER A 99 3.93 20.39 -1.31
CA SER A 99 3.61 20.95 0.03
C SER A 99 2.15 20.69 0.46
N LYS A 100 1.67 19.46 0.21
CA LYS A 100 0.31 18.99 0.53
C LYS A 100 0.33 17.92 1.63
N PRO A 101 0.25 18.30 2.92
CA PRO A 101 0.26 17.35 4.04
C PRO A 101 -0.92 16.37 4.01
N PHE A 102 -2.06 16.77 3.45
CA PHE A 102 -3.22 15.90 3.29
C PHE A 102 -2.93 14.61 2.50
N LEU A 103 -2.08 14.68 1.47
CA LEU A 103 -1.65 13.51 0.70
C LEU A 103 -0.84 12.52 1.55
N VAL A 104 -0.01 13.02 2.46
CA VAL A 104 0.71 12.20 3.45
C VAL A 104 -0.28 11.55 4.41
N GLY A 105 -1.30 12.27 4.86
CA GLY A 105 -2.38 11.73 5.66
C GLY A 105 -3.13 10.59 4.97
N ILE A 106 -3.48 10.73 3.69
CA ILE A 106 -4.09 9.66 2.88
C ILE A 106 -3.16 8.43 2.84
N ALA A 107 -1.86 8.64 2.63
CA ALA A 107 -0.87 7.58 2.58
C ALA A 107 -0.76 6.82 3.92
N MET A 108 -0.74 7.55 5.05
CA MET A 108 -0.72 6.97 6.39
C MET A 108 -1.93 6.07 6.66
N VAL A 109 -3.14 6.54 6.34
CA VAL A 109 -4.34 5.72 6.53
C VAL A 109 -4.32 4.50 5.63
N THR A 110 -3.94 4.66 4.37
CA THR A 110 -3.93 3.60 3.34
C THR A 110 -3.10 2.39 3.76
N VAL A 111 -2.03 2.60 4.52
CA VAL A 111 -1.12 1.53 4.96
C VAL A 111 -1.28 1.15 6.44
N SER A 112 -2.13 1.84 7.20
CA SER A 112 -2.18 1.70 8.65
C SER A 112 -2.45 0.26 9.10
N GLY A 113 -3.46 -0.41 8.53
CA GLY A 113 -3.75 -1.81 8.88
C GLY A 113 -2.59 -2.75 8.60
N ASP A 114 -2.05 -2.71 7.37
CA ASP A 114 -0.95 -3.59 6.97
C ASP A 114 0.33 -3.33 7.79
N GLN A 115 0.71 -2.06 8.04
CA GLN A 115 1.91 -1.75 8.82
C GLN A 115 1.80 -2.14 10.29
N LEU A 116 0.61 -1.99 10.90
CA LEU A 116 0.41 -2.45 12.28
C LEU A 116 0.53 -3.98 12.39
N LEU A 117 -0.02 -4.72 11.43
CA LEU A 117 0.14 -6.18 11.39
C LEU A 117 1.61 -6.58 11.18
N TRP A 118 2.33 -5.83 10.34
CA TRP A 118 3.78 -5.96 10.19
C TRP A 118 4.56 -5.75 11.50
N TYR A 119 4.19 -4.75 12.31
CA TYR A 119 4.82 -4.56 13.62
C TYR A 119 4.58 -5.75 14.55
N ILE A 120 3.36 -6.28 14.58
CA ILE A 120 3.03 -7.46 15.39
C ILE A 120 3.86 -8.65 14.93
N ASP A 121 3.90 -8.91 13.63
CA ASP A 121 4.64 -10.04 13.05
C ASP A 121 6.16 -9.91 13.25
N ALA A 122 6.72 -8.72 13.10
CA ALA A 122 8.15 -8.49 13.30
C ALA A 122 8.55 -8.78 14.75
N VAL A 123 7.78 -8.26 15.72
CA VAL A 123 8.01 -8.51 17.15
C VAL A 123 7.80 -9.99 17.48
N SER A 124 6.71 -10.61 17.01
CA SER A 124 6.44 -12.01 17.30
C SER A 124 7.48 -12.94 16.67
N PHE A 125 7.99 -12.60 15.48
CA PHE A 125 9.04 -13.37 14.84
C PHE A 125 10.35 -13.28 15.62
N VAL A 126 10.76 -12.09 16.07
CA VAL A 126 11.97 -11.93 16.90
C VAL A 126 11.86 -12.67 18.23
N LEU A 127 10.68 -12.65 18.88
CA LEU A 127 10.50 -13.25 20.20
C LEU A 127 10.22 -14.76 20.17
N GLN A 128 9.52 -15.25 19.13
CA GLN A 128 8.96 -16.61 19.11
C GLN A 128 9.29 -17.39 17.82
N GLY A 129 9.89 -16.75 16.81
CA GLY A 129 10.13 -17.35 15.50
C GLY A 129 8.86 -17.57 14.67
N LYS A 130 7.75 -16.87 14.97
CA LYS A 130 6.44 -17.06 14.33
C LYS A 130 5.83 -15.75 13.86
N PHE A 131 5.14 -15.77 12.73
CA PHE A 131 4.27 -14.70 12.25
C PHE A 131 2.85 -14.95 12.79
N ILE A 132 2.43 -14.22 13.81
CA ILE A 132 1.14 -14.46 14.49
C ILE A 132 -0.04 -14.04 13.61
N THR A 133 0.11 -12.93 12.90
CA THR A 133 -0.93 -12.40 12.00
C THR A 133 -0.80 -12.97 10.59
N GLY A 134 0.44 -13.21 10.14
CA GLY A 134 0.75 -13.73 8.81
C GLY A 134 1.03 -12.65 7.76
N ALA A 135 0.94 -11.36 8.10
CA ALA A 135 1.23 -10.25 7.19
C ALA A 135 2.66 -10.27 6.61
N MET A 136 3.66 -10.74 7.38
CA MET A 136 5.05 -10.87 6.90
C MET A 136 5.36 -12.22 6.25
N LYS A 137 4.45 -13.18 6.31
CA LYS A 137 4.71 -14.57 5.89
C LYS A 137 5.01 -14.69 4.40
N TYR A 138 4.51 -13.78 3.58
CA TYR A 138 4.81 -13.74 2.13
C TYR A 138 6.30 -13.61 1.82
N LEU A 139 7.12 -13.02 2.71
CA LEU A 139 8.58 -12.94 2.55
C LEU A 139 9.24 -14.33 2.55
N THR A 140 8.58 -15.32 3.13
CA THR A 140 9.08 -16.70 3.15
C THR A 140 8.75 -17.47 1.88
N TYR A 141 8.00 -16.89 0.94
CA TYR A 141 7.67 -17.57 -0.32
C TYR A 141 8.89 -17.65 -1.22
N PRO A 142 9.10 -18.74 -1.97
CA PRO A 142 10.25 -18.91 -2.85
C PRO A 142 10.53 -17.70 -3.76
N GLU A 143 9.49 -17.12 -4.35
CA GLU A 143 9.56 -15.95 -5.24
C GLU A 143 9.95 -14.64 -4.53
N ASN A 144 9.82 -14.57 -3.20
CA ASN A 144 10.08 -13.35 -2.42
C ASN A 144 11.35 -13.43 -1.58
N ARG A 145 12.07 -14.57 -1.59
CA ARG A 145 13.35 -14.78 -0.89
C ARG A 145 14.54 -14.12 -1.61
N SER A 146 14.35 -12.90 -2.10
CA SER A 146 15.42 -12.11 -2.71
C SER A 146 15.78 -10.91 -1.85
N PHE A 147 16.99 -10.39 -2.04
CA PHE A 147 17.44 -9.21 -1.33
C PHE A 147 16.55 -8.01 -1.66
N SER A 148 16.23 -7.75 -2.94
CA SER A 148 15.37 -6.62 -3.31
C SER A 148 13.97 -6.72 -2.68
N LYS A 149 13.37 -7.91 -2.66
CA LYS A 149 12.04 -8.11 -2.06
C LYS A 149 12.05 -7.83 -0.56
N THR A 150 13.05 -8.36 0.15
CA THR A 150 13.20 -8.21 1.60
C THR A 150 13.58 -6.78 1.99
N PHE A 151 14.63 -6.23 1.38
CA PHE A 151 15.12 -4.88 1.68
C PHE A 151 14.05 -3.83 1.39
N PHE A 152 13.40 -3.90 0.23
CA PHE A 152 12.37 -2.92 -0.11
C PHE A 152 11.03 -3.15 0.60
N ALA A 153 10.84 -4.26 1.31
CA ALA A 153 9.71 -4.43 2.22
C ALA A 153 9.95 -3.77 3.58
N THR A 154 11.18 -3.32 3.90
CA THR A 154 11.46 -2.66 5.19
C THR A 154 10.70 -1.34 5.38
N HIS A 155 10.14 -0.75 4.32
CA HIS A 155 9.29 0.43 4.45
C HIS A 155 8.04 0.17 5.31
N HIS A 156 7.56 -1.07 5.38
CA HIS A 156 6.48 -1.42 6.32
C HIS A 156 6.88 -1.18 7.79
N LEU A 157 8.18 -1.04 8.10
CA LEU A 157 8.66 -0.72 9.44
C LEU A 157 8.81 0.79 9.68
N TRP A 158 9.48 1.50 8.76
CA TRP A 158 9.87 2.89 8.99
C TRP A 158 8.88 3.93 8.43
N PHE A 159 7.96 3.56 7.54
CA PHE A 159 7.14 4.51 6.79
C PHE A 159 6.18 5.30 7.69
N LEU A 160 5.38 4.65 8.54
CA LEU A 160 4.50 5.38 9.47
C LEU A 160 5.27 6.30 10.43
N PRO A 161 6.38 5.88 11.08
CA PRO A 161 7.22 6.77 11.87
C PRO A 161 7.72 8.01 11.11
N VAL A 162 8.15 7.84 9.86
CA VAL A 162 8.58 8.96 9.02
C VAL A 162 7.41 9.89 8.71
N CYS A 163 6.23 9.34 8.39
CA CYS A 163 5.03 10.14 8.13
C CYS A 163 4.55 10.92 9.37
N LEU A 164 4.57 10.28 10.55
CA LEU A 164 4.27 10.94 11.83
C LEU A 164 5.27 12.07 12.11
N TYR A 165 6.56 11.85 11.85
CA TYR A 165 7.57 12.88 12.01
C TYR A 165 7.31 14.11 11.10
N ILE A 166 7.04 13.91 9.81
CA ILE A 166 6.85 15.04 8.88
C ILE A 166 5.51 15.75 9.09
N THR A 167 4.47 15.06 9.53
CA THR A 167 3.15 15.67 9.80
C THR A 167 3.07 16.34 11.17
N ASN A 168 4.00 16.06 12.08
CA ASN A 168 4.05 16.69 13.39
C ASN A 168 4.37 18.18 13.27
N GLY A 169 3.53 19.04 13.86
CA GLY A 169 3.60 20.50 13.71
C GLY A 169 2.86 21.03 12.49
N HIS A 170 2.38 20.16 11.59
CA HIS A 170 1.76 20.51 10.31
C HIS A 170 0.32 19.99 10.21
N GLY A 171 -0.42 20.05 11.33
CA GLY A 171 -1.81 19.60 11.42
C GLY A 171 -1.99 18.09 11.63
N GLY A 172 -0.90 17.32 11.72
CA GLY A 172 -0.95 15.87 11.93
C GLY A 172 -1.63 15.14 10.77
N MET A 173 -2.45 14.14 11.10
CA MET A 173 -3.25 13.41 10.11
C MET A 173 -4.65 14.01 10.02
N HIS A 174 -4.99 14.59 8.87
CA HIS A 174 -6.30 15.20 8.64
C HIS A 174 -7.43 14.17 8.78
N GLY A 175 -8.54 14.53 9.42
CA GLY A 175 -9.65 13.60 9.69
C GLY A 175 -10.27 13.00 8.42
N SER A 176 -10.40 13.81 7.36
CA SER A 176 -10.93 13.36 6.07
C SER A 176 -9.99 12.43 5.30
N SER A 177 -8.73 12.26 5.74
CA SER A 177 -7.81 11.31 5.12
C SER A 177 -8.33 9.88 5.18
N PHE A 178 -9.20 9.54 6.14
CA PHE A 178 -9.86 8.24 6.17
C PHE A 178 -10.78 8.02 4.97
N VAL A 179 -11.70 8.96 4.73
CA VAL A 179 -12.65 8.88 3.61
C VAL A 179 -11.89 8.89 2.28
N ALA A 180 -10.91 9.78 2.13
CA ALA A 180 -10.08 9.84 0.94
C ALA A 180 -9.28 8.55 0.71
N SER A 181 -8.75 7.93 1.77
CA SER A 181 -8.10 6.62 1.69
C SER A 181 -9.07 5.51 1.29
N CYS A 182 -10.30 5.48 1.82
CA CYS A 182 -11.32 4.51 1.42
C CYS A 182 -11.65 4.62 -0.08
N ILE A 183 -11.75 5.84 -0.60
CA ILE A 183 -11.99 6.10 -2.03
C ILE A 183 -10.79 5.59 -2.84
N LEU A 184 -9.58 5.96 -2.44
CA LEU A 184 -8.34 5.56 -3.11
C LEU A 184 -8.16 4.04 -3.15
N THR A 185 -8.26 3.35 -2.01
CA THR A 185 -8.06 1.89 -1.93
C THR A 185 -9.11 1.15 -2.73
N THR A 186 -10.36 1.61 -2.72
CA THR A 186 -11.45 1.03 -3.53
C THR A 186 -11.18 1.22 -5.02
N ALA A 187 -10.79 2.43 -5.43
CA ALA A 187 -10.44 2.72 -6.82
C ALA A 187 -9.23 1.89 -7.28
N LEU A 188 -8.22 1.74 -6.42
CA LEU A 188 -7.02 0.97 -6.70
C LEU A 188 -7.30 -0.54 -6.78
N ALA A 189 -8.13 -1.09 -5.90
CA ALA A 189 -8.57 -2.48 -5.97
C ALA A 189 -9.39 -2.76 -7.23
N ALA A 190 -10.29 -1.84 -7.61
CA ALA A 190 -11.06 -1.95 -8.85
C ALA A 190 -10.14 -1.88 -10.09
N PHE A 191 -9.19 -0.95 -10.11
CA PHE A 191 -8.19 -0.86 -11.18
C PHE A 191 -7.37 -2.14 -11.28
N CYS A 192 -6.87 -2.67 -10.16
CA CYS A 192 -6.08 -3.89 -10.13
C CYS A 192 -6.90 -5.12 -10.54
N ARG A 193 -8.20 -5.18 -10.20
CA ARG A 193 -9.09 -6.26 -10.63
C ARG A 193 -9.23 -6.34 -12.14
N VAL A 194 -9.15 -5.20 -12.84
CA VAL A 194 -9.25 -5.16 -14.31
C VAL A 194 -7.89 -5.39 -14.96
N THR A 195 -6.80 -4.89 -14.36
CA THR A 195 -5.52 -4.73 -15.05
C THR A 195 -4.42 -5.68 -14.59
N THR A 196 -4.53 -6.26 -13.39
CA THR A 196 -3.52 -7.15 -12.80
C THR A 196 -4.02 -8.59 -12.75
N PRO A 197 -3.16 -9.58 -13.03
CA PRO A 197 -3.52 -10.99 -12.89
C PRO A 197 -3.59 -11.39 -11.40
N PHE A 198 -4.44 -12.37 -11.08
CA PHE A 198 -4.49 -12.97 -9.75
C PHE A 198 -3.22 -13.77 -9.43
N GLU A 199 -2.84 -14.63 -10.38
CA GLU A 199 -1.67 -15.49 -10.35
C GLU A 199 -0.90 -15.39 -11.67
N VAL A 200 0.41 -15.54 -11.59
CA VAL A 200 1.31 -15.44 -12.74
C VAL A 200 2.14 -16.70 -12.89
N ARG A 201 2.33 -17.15 -14.13
CA ARG A 201 3.35 -18.12 -14.50
C ARG A 201 4.47 -17.42 -15.26
N VAL A 202 5.71 -17.74 -14.92
CA VAL A 202 6.89 -17.25 -15.64
C VAL A 202 7.31 -18.32 -16.66
N PRO A 203 7.63 -17.95 -17.93
CA PRO A 203 8.08 -18.90 -18.92
C PRO A 203 9.25 -19.76 -18.44
N GLY A 204 9.14 -21.08 -18.60
CA GLY A 204 10.20 -22.02 -18.20
C GLY A 204 10.21 -22.41 -16.72
N SER A 205 9.21 -21.98 -15.94
CA SER A 205 9.00 -22.40 -14.57
C SER A 205 7.59 -22.97 -14.38
N ASP A 206 7.47 -24.10 -13.68
CA ASP A 206 6.18 -24.65 -13.25
C ASP A 206 5.63 -23.92 -12.01
N HIS A 207 6.42 -23.03 -11.41
CA HIS A 207 6.03 -22.26 -10.23
C HIS A 207 4.99 -21.19 -10.58
N VAL A 208 3.93 -21.14 -9.77
CA VAL A 208 2.87 -20.14 -9.87
C VAL A 208 3.11 -19.08 -8.80
N ILE A 209 3.27 -17.83 -9.25
CA ILE A 209 3.47 -16.67 -8.41
C ILE A 209 2.12 -16.09 -8.03
N TYR A 210 1.88 -15.95 -6.74
CA TYR A 210 0.68 -15.31 -6.21
C TYR A 210 0.85 -13.79 -6.19
N LEU A 211 -0.03 -13.06 -6.89
CA LEU A 211 0.11 -11.62 -7.08
C LEU A 211 -0.99 -10.80 -6.40
N ASN A 212 -2.27 -11.21 -6.52
CA ASN A 212 -3.48 -10.60 -5.93
C ASN A 212 -3.34 -9.14 -5.41
N VAL A 213 -2.97 -8.22 -6.30
CA VAL A 213 -2.60 -6.85 -5.90
C VAL A 213 -3.80 -6.14 -5.29
N ASN A 214 -3.59 -5.53 -4.12
CA ASN A 214 -4.61 -4.84 -3.32
C ASN A 214 -5.83 -5.70 -2.96
N GLY A 215 -5.63 -7.01 -2.85
CA GLY A 215 -6.70 -7.94 -2.55
C GLY A 215 -7.80 -7.91 -3.61
N ALA A 216 -7.48 -7.60 -4.87
CA ALA A 216 -8.48 -7.44 -5.93
C ALA A 216 -9.33 -8.70 -6.20
N TYR A 217 -8.85 -9.88 -5.79
CA TYR A 217 -9.51 -11.17 -6.01
C TYR A 217 -9.91 -11.92 -4.76
N GLU A 218 -9.17 -11.73 -3.67
CA GLU A 218 -9.42 -12.32 -2.36
C GLU A 218 -8.71 -11.51 -1.28
N PHE A 219 -9.07 -11.71 0.00
CA PHE A 219 -8.25 -11.22 1.10
C PHE A 219 -6.90 -11.97 1.17
N TRP A 220 -5.92 -11.42 1.88
CA TRP A 220 -4.59 -12.04 2.00
C TRP A 220 -4.68 -13.49 2.48
N LYS A 221 -4.25 -14.44 1.64
CA LYS A 221 -4.29 -15.89 1.92
C LYS A 221 -3.60 -16.35 3.21
N ASP A 222 -2.70 -15.54 3.76
CA ASP A 222 -2.00 -15.84 5.03
C ASP A 222 -2.76 -15.36 6.27
N ILE A 223 -3.79 -14.52 6.14
CA ILE A 223 -4.60 -14.02 7.25
C ILE A 223 -5.80 -14.95 7.43
N ASN A 224 -5.71 -15.90 8.36
CA ASN A 224 -6.74 -16.93 8.52
C ASN A 224 -7.95 -16.45 9.33
N ILE A 225 -8.74 -15.53 8.78
CA ILE A 225 -10.00 -15.05 9.37
C ILE A 225 -11.15 -15.39 8.40
N PRO A 226 -11.94 -16.45 8.65
CA PRO A 226 -12.93 -16.95 7.69
C PRO A 226 -13.94 -15.91 7.19
N LEU A 227 -14.29 -14.93 8.03
CA LEU A 227 -15.21 -13.85 7.66
C LEU A 227 -14.65 -12.93 6.57
N LEU A 228 -13.33 -12.75 6.49
CA LEU A 228 -12.69 -11.95 5.45
C LEU A 228 -12.77 -12.64 4.09
N HIS A 229 -12.77 -13.97 4.07
CA HIS A 229 -12.70 -14.78 2.85
C HIS A 229 -14.07 -15.18 2.28
N LEU A 230 -15.17 -14.67 2.83
CA LEU A 230 -16.54 -15.10 2.47
C LEU A 230 -16.86 -14.95 0.98
N LEU A 231 -16.39 -13.86 0.35
CA LEU A 231 -16.69 -13.52 -1.04
C LEU A 231 -15.49 -13.65 -1.98
N ASP A 232 -14.43 -14.33 -1.55
CA ASP A 232 -13.26 -14.54 -2.38
C ASP A 232 -13.62 -15.14 -3.74
N HIS A 233 -12.96 -14.65 -4.78
CA HIS A 233 -13.14 -15.02 -6.19
C HIS A 233 -14.54 -14.81 -6.77
N HIS A 234 -15.48 -14.23 -6.02
CA HIS A 234 -16.81 -13.93 -6.56
C HIS A 234 -16.73 -12.83 -7.63
N HIS A 235 -17.86 -12.65 -8.32
CA HIS A 235 -18.01 -11.62 -9.34
C HIS A 235 -17.61 -10.24 -8.78
N PRO A 236 -16.89 -9.39 -9.54
CA PRO A 236 -16.41 -8.09 -9.04
C PRO A 236 -17.51 -7.20 -8.44
N LEU A 237 -18.73 -7.25 -8.98
CA LEU A 237 -19.88 -6.50 -8.47
C LEU A 237 -20.34 -6.92 -7.06
N LEU A 238 -19.94 -8.11 -6.59
CA LEU A 238 -20.19 -8.58 -5.23
C LEU A 238 -18.94 -8.39 -4.36
N TYR A 239 -17.79 -8.80 -4.89
CA TYR A 239 -16.54 -8.81 -4.14
C TYR A 239 -15.99 -7.41 -3.84
N LEU A 240 -15.96 -6.50 -4.82
CA LEU A 240 -15.37 -5.17 -4.63
C LEU A 240 -16.14 -4.31 -3.61
N PRO A 241 -17.49 -4.27 -3.59
CA PRO A 241 -18.22 -3.59 -2.52
C PRO A 241 -17.95 -4.22 -1.14
N PHE A 242 -17.86 -5.55 -1.07
CA PHE A 242 -17.52 -6.24 0.17
C PHE A 242 -16.10 -5.89 0.65
N LEU A 243 -15.11 -5.91 -0.24
CA LEU A 243 -13.75 -5.48 0.06
C LEU A 243 -13.71 -4.00 0.49
N ALA A 244 -14.46 -3.11 -0.18
CA ALA A 244 -14.52 -1.70 0.17
C ALA A 244 -15.09 -1.50 1.58
N VAL A 245 -16.09 -2.29 1.98
CA VAL A 245 -16.69 -2.20 3.31
C VAL A 245 -15.79 -2.88 4.36
N VAL A 246 -15.48 -4.15 4.18
CA VAL A 246 -14.74 -4.95 5.16
C VAL A 246 -13.28 -4.53 5.23
N GLY A 247 -12.63 -4.32 4.09
CA GLY A 247 -11.23 -3.87 4.02
C GLY A 247 -11.05 -2.49 4.64
N ASN A 248 -11.88 -1.51 4.25
CA ASN A 248 -11.68 -0.14 4.76
C ASN A 248 -12.23 0.09 6.17
N PHE A 249 -13.46 -0.35 6.46
CA PHE A 249 -14.07 -0.06 7.76
C PHE A 249 -13.65 -1.06 8.85
N VAL A 250 -13.62 -2.35 8.53
CA VAL A 250 -13.33 -3.38 9.54
C VAL A 250 -11.83 -3.56 9.71
N ALA A 251 -11.10 -3.82 8.62
CA ALA A 251 -9.68 -4.09 8.70
C ALA A 251 -8.86 -2.81 8.92
N ASN A 252 -9.21 -1.69 8.28
CA ASN A 252 -8.44 -0.45 8.37
C ASN A 252 -9.00 0.59 9.36
N GLY A 253 -10.24 0.47 9.82
CA GLY A 253 -10.88 1.45 10.70
C GLY A 253 -10.22 1.57 12.09
N PHE A 254 -9.98 0.45 12.77
CA PHE A 254 -9.27 0.46 14.06
C PHE A 254 -7.81 0.94 13.94
N PRO A 255 -7.01 0.44 12.98
CA PRO A 255 -5.69 0.99 12.68
C PRO A 255 -5.67 2.50 12.44
N HIS A 256 -6.63 3.01 11.66
CA HIS A 256 -6.78 4.44 11.41
C HIS A 256 -6.99 5.22 12.71
N ILE A 257 -7.93 4.80 13.57
CA ILE A 257 -8.21 5.47 14.85
C ILE A 257 -6.96 5.51 15.72
N LEU A 258 -6.19 4.42 15.77
CA LEU A 258 -4.95 4.36 16.53
C LEU A 258 -3.90 5.34 15.98
N VAL A 259 -3.65 5.32 14.67
CA VAL A 259 -2.67 6.21 14.03
C VAL A 259 -3.09 7.68 14.16
N LEU A 260 -4.39 7.98 14.05
CA LEU A 260 -4.94 9.32 14.30
C LEU A 260 -4.71 9.76 15.74
N GLY A 261 -4.99 8.90 16.71
CA GLY A 261 -4.75 9.19 18.12
C GLY A 261 -3.28 9.50 18.40
N ILE A 262 -2.35 8.75 17.80
CA ILE A 262 -0.90 9.01 17.91
C ILE A 262 -0.55 10.35 17.25
N ALA A 263 -1.02 10.61 16.03
CA ALA A 263 -0.74 11.85 15.31
C ALA A 263 -1.22 13.09 16.08
N LEU A 264 -2.46 13.05 16.60
CA LEU A 264 -3.01 14.12 17.44
C LEU A 264 -2.25 14.25 18.76
N GLY A 265 -1.89 13.12 19.39
CA GLY A 265 -1.11 13.10 20.62
C GLY A 265 0.26 13.76 20.45
N LEU A 266 0.94 13.52 19.33
CA LEU A 266 2.21 14.19 19.00
C LEU A 266 2.00 15.68 18.73
N GLN A 267 1.01 16.03 17.91
CA GLN A 267 0.68 17.41 17.53
C GLN A 267 0.40 18.30 18.75
N PHE A 268 -0.28 17.77 19.76
CA PHE A 268 -0.67 18.52 20.97
C PHE A 268 0.22 18.18 22.18
N SER A 269 1.33 17.46 21.99
CA SER A 269 2.22 17.10 23.09
C SER A 269 2.97 18.32 23.62
N PRO A 270 2.76 18.75 24.87
CA PRO A 270 3.52 19.86 25.46
C PRO A 270 5.01 19.53 25.58
N LEU A 271 5.39 18.25 25.56
CA LEU A 271 6.78 17.80 25.64
C LEU A 271 7.57 17.99 24.33
N LEU A 272 6.88 18.18 23.20
CA LEU A 272 7.48 18.35 21.88
C LEU A 272 7.42 19.80 21.36
N ASN A 273 6.75 20.70 22.08
CA ASN A 273 6.58 22.11 21.71
C ASN A 273 7.73 23.02 22.20
N HIS A 274 8.97 22.54 22.13
CA HIS A 274 10.18 23.27 22.55
C HIS A 274 11.23 23.35 21.44
#